data_AF-A0A1H0GHI5-F1
#
_entry.id   AF-A0A1H0GHI5-F1
#
_cell.length_a   1.000
_cell.length_b   1.000
_cell.length_c   1.000
_cell.angle_alpha   90.00
_cell.angle_beta   90.00
_cell.angle_gamma   90.00
#
_symmetry.space_group_name_H-M   'P 1'
#
loop_
_entity.id
_entity.type
_entity.pdbx_description
1 polymer ?
#
loop_
_entity_poly.entity_id
_entity_poly.type
_entity_poly.pdbx_seq_one_letter_code
_entity_poly.pdbx_strand_id
1 'polypeptide(L)' 'MFRRYSQLNLADRRRLFHFVERKLPIKEMARELGRHQSTIYREIRRNTFRDRELPDYSGYFPTVADDIRKERRQRLRK' A
#
# COMPACT_ATOMS: atom_id res chain seq x y z
N MET A 1 10.73 15.55 16.12
CA MET A 1 11.29 14.18 16.00
C MET A 1 11.38 13.82 14.51
N PHE A 2 12.58 13.74 13.95
CA PHE A 2 12.78 13.38 12.54
C PHE A 2 12.34 11.92 12.31
N ARG A 3 11.13 11.71 11.79
CA ARG A 3 10.71 10.37 11.34
C ARG A 3 11.48 10.07 10.06
N ARG A 4 12.60 9.37 10.21
CA ARG A 4 13.40 8.87 9.09
C ARG A 4 12.46 8.04 8.21
N TYR A 5 12.40 8.38 6.92
CA TYR A 5 11.53 7.71 5.96
C TYR A 5 11.77 6.20 5.99
N SER A 6 10.75 5.44 6.36
CA SER A 6 10.78 3.98 6.37
C SER A 6 9.74 3.45 5.41
N GLN A 7 10.15 2.43 4.66
CA GLN A 7 9.30 1.73 3.71
C GLN A 7 8.25 0.93 4.48
N LEU A 8 7.05 0.83 3.92
CA LEU A 8 6.09 -0.17 4.38
C LEU A 8 6.68 -1.55 4.10
N ASN A 9 6.73 -2.39 5.13
CA ASN A 9 7.11 -3.78 5.02
C ASN A 9 5.89 -4.63 4.61
N LEU A 10 6.10 -5.92 4.32
CA LEU A 10 5.00 -6.81 3.93
C LEU A 10 3.94 -6.97 5.03
N ALA A 11 4.34 -6.92 6.31
CA ALA A 11 3.41 -7.01 7.44
C ALA A 11 2.48 -5.78 7.53
N ASP A 12 3.03 -4.58 7.31
CA ASP A 12 2.28 -3.32 7.23
C ASP A 12 1.28 -3.38 6.07
N ARG A 13 1.68 -3.95 4.91
CA ARG A 13 0.79 -4.17 3.76
C ARG A 13 -0.33 -5.17 4.06
N ARG A 14 -0.04 -6.27 4.77
CA ARG A 14 -1.07 -7.24 5.22
C ARG A 14 -2.08 -6.61 6.17
N ARG A 15 -1.62 -5.79 7.12
CA ARG A 15 -2.50 -5.02 8.00
C ARG A 15 -3.36 -4.04 7.20
N LEU A 16 -2.74 -3.33 6.25
CA LEU A 16 -3.46 -2.40 5.37
C LEU A 16 -4.55 -3.09 4.55
N PHE A 17 -4.30 -4.32 4.08
CA PHE A 17 -5.30 -5.12 3.40
C PHE A 17 -6.53 -5.40 4.28
N HIS A 18 -6.34 -5.88 5.50
CA HIS A 18 -7.45 -6.08 6.42
C HIS A 18 -8.21 -4.80 6.74
N PHE A 19 -7.52 -3.65 6.79
CA PHE A 19 -8.19 -2.36 6.96
C PHE A 19 -9.02 -1.95 5.74
N VAL A 20 -8.54 -2.25 4.53
CA VAL A 20 -9.27 -2.01 3.27
C VAL A 20 -10.50 -2.93 3.19
N GLU A 21 -10.37 -4.21 3.55
CA GLU A 21 -11.50 -5.15 3.63
C GLU A 21 -12.57 -4.67 4.63
N ARG A 22 -12.13 -4.11 5.77
CA ARG A 22 -13.01 -3.51 6.78
C ARG A 22 -13.52 -2.11 6.42
N LYS A 23 -13.14 -1.57 5.25
CA LYS A 23 -13.52 -0.23 4.76
C LYS A 23 -13.18 0.89 5.77
N LEU A 24 -12.07 0.75 6.51
CA LEU A 24 -11.66 1.78 7.46
C LEU A 24 -11.22 3.06 6.73
N PRO A 25 -11.43 4.25 7.31
CA PRO A 25 -10.94 5.49 6.72
C PRO A 25 -9.40 5.55 6.77
N ILE A 26 -8.79 6.14 5.73
CA ILE A 26 -7.31 6.23 5.57
C ILE A 26 -6.62 6.85 6.80
N LYS A 27 -7.29 7.80 7.48
CA LYS A 27 -6.79 8.43 8.71
C LYS A 27 -6.58 7.43 9.85
N GLU A 28 -7.53 6.53 10.05
CA GLU A 28 -7.45 5.49 11.08
C GLU A 28 -6.40 4.45 10.70
N MET A 29 -6.34 4.03 9.42
CA MET A 29 -5.28 3.14 8.94
C MET A 29 -3.88 3.70 9.20
N ALA A 30 -3.70 5.00 8.96
CA ALA A 30 -2.44 5.70 9.18
C ALA A 30 -2.09 5.78 10.67
N ARG A 31 -3.09 6.01 11.54
CA ARG A 31 -2.91 6.01 12.99
C ARG A 31 -2.48 4.63 13.50
N GLU A 32 -3.17 3.57 13.07
CA GLU A 32 -2.87 2.18 13.46
C GLU A 32 -1.50 1.70 12.98
N LEU A 33 -1.11 2.06 11.75
CA LEU A 33 0.22 1.73 11.24
C LEU A 33 1.31 2.65 11.79
N GLY A 34 0.94 3.70 12.55
CA GLY A 34 1.86 4.75 12.97
C GLY A 34 2.56 5.41 11.77
N ARG A 35 1.86 5.60 10.65
CA ARG A 35 2.38 6.21 9.41
C ARG A 35 1.68 7.53 9.13
N HIS A 36 2.27 8.32 8.22
CA HIS A 36 1.60 9.50 7.73
C HIS A 36 0.46 9.13 6.77
N GLN A 37 -0.64 9.88 6.80
CA GLN A 37 -1.80 9.65 5.93
C GLN A 37 -1.40 9.68 4.44
N SER A 38 -0.52 10.61 4.06
CA SER A 38 -0.02 10.67 2.68
C SER A 38 0.78 9.43 2.28
N THR A 39 1.42 8.73 3.22
CA THR A 39 2.13 7.47 2.93
C THR A 39 1.13 6.38 2.57
N ILE A 40 0.04 6.24 3.34
CA ILE A 40 -1.02 5.26 3.07
C ILE A 40 -1.73 5.59 1.76
N TYR A 41 -2.09 6.85 1.54
CA TYR A 41 -2.70 7.30 0.29
C TYR A 41 -1.80 7.00 -0.93
N ARG A 42 -0.50 7.27 -0.81
CA ARG A 42 0.52 6.99 -1.84
C ARG A 42 0.74 5.51 -2.08
N GLU A 43 0.65 4.68 -1.04
CA GLU A 43 0.77 3.22 -1.14
C GLU A 43 -0.41 2.64 -1.91
N ILE A 44 -1.64 2.93 -1.47
CA ILE A 44 -2.86 2.46 -2.11
C ILE A 44 -2.89 2.92 -3.57
N ARG A 45 -2.72 4.22 -3.83
CA ARG A 45 -2.79 4.75 -5.20
C ARG A 45 -1.77 4.14 -6.17
N ARG A 46 -0.58 3.74 -5.69
CA ARG A 46 0.50 3.24 -6.57
C ARG A 46 0.58 1.73 -6.67
N ASN A 47 0.04 1.01 -5.70
CA ASN A 47 0.22 -0.44 -5.55
C ASN A 47 -1.12 -1.20 -5.51
N THR A 48 -2.25 -0.52 -5.78
CA THR A 48 -3.53 -1.18 -6.06
C THR A 48 -3.46 -1.83 -7.44
N PHE A 49 -3.82 -3.12 -7.49
CA PHE A 49 -4.00 -3.83 -8.74
C PHE A 49 -5.30 -3.34 -9.39
N ARG A 50 -5.20 -2.95 -10.66
CA ARG A 50 -6.34 -2.50 -11.45
C ARG A 50 -6.33 -3.29 -12.74
N ASP A 51 -7.32 -4.14 -12.91
CA ASP A 51 -7.57 -4.83 -14.16
C ASP A 51 -8.58 -4.00 -14.98
N ARG A 52 -8.28 -3.76 -16.26
CA ARG A 52 -9.16 -3.01 -17.16
C ARG A 52 -10.27 -3.88 -17.73
N GLU A 53 -10.02 -5.17 -17.86
CA GLU A 53 -10.96 -6.15 -18.43
C GLU A 53 -11.92 -6.67 -17.35
N LEU A 54 -11.43 -6.77 -16.11
CA LEU A 54 -12.18 -7.29 -14.97
C LEU A 54 -12.15 -6.34 -13.76
N PRO A 55 -12.94 -5.25 -13.77
CA PRO A 55 -12.95 -4.25 -12.71
C PRO A 55 -13.27 -4.83 -11.32
N ASP A 56 -14.10 -5.87 -11.26
CA ASP A 56 -14.53 -6.51 -10.01
C ASP A 56 -13.38 -7.21 -9.26
N TYR A 57 -12.31 -7.57 -9.97
CA TYR A 57 -11.10 -8.15 -9.39
C TYR A 57 -10.03 -7.11 -9.07
N SER A 58 -10.32 -5.82 -9.32
CA SER A 58 -9.43 -4.73 -8.95
C SER A 58 -9.45 -4.53 -7.44
N GLY A 59 -8.27 -4.59 -6.83
CA GLY A 59 -8.16 -4.62 -5.37
C GLY A 59 -6.78 -4.25 -4.87
N TYR A 60 -6.71 -3.92 -3.58
CA TYR A 60 -5.44 -3.83 -2.88
C TYR A 60 -5.09 -5.23 -2.37
N PHE A 61 -4.00 -5.82 -2.86
CA PHE A 61 -3.53 -7.14 -2.39
C PHE A 61 -2.09 -7.02 -1.89
N PRO A 62 -1.75 -7.49 -0.67
CA PRO A 62 -0.42 -7.27 -0.09
C PRO A 62 0.75 -7.78 -0.92
N THR A 63 0.60 -8.97 -1.51
CA THR A 63 1.62 -9.63 -2.33
C THR A 63 1.83 -8.88 -3.63
N VAL A 64 0.74 -8.62 -4.36
CA VAL A 64 0.76 -7.84 -5.61
C VAL A 64 1.31 -6.43 -5.37
N ALA A 65 0.94 -5.79 -4.26
CA ALA A 65 1.43 -4.48 -3.89
C ALA A 65 2.95 -4.47 -3.63
N ASP A 66 3.48 -5.54 -3.02
CA ASP A 66 4.92 -5.70 -2.78
C ASP A 66 5.67 -5.96 -4.09
N ASP A 67 5.10 -6.75 -4.99
CA ASP A 67 5.69 -7.07 -6.30
C ASP A 67 5.72 -5.85 -7.22
N ILE A 68 4.62 -5.09 -7.34
CA ILE A 68 4.58 -3.79 -8.04
C ILE A 68 5.65 -2.84 -7.48
N ARG A 69 5.83 -2.84 -6.15
CA ARG A 69 6.84 -2.01 -5.49
C ARG A 69 8.26 -2.47 -5.81
N LYS A 70 8.52 -3.79 -5.83
CA LYS A 70 9.84 -4.36 -6.20
C LYS A 70 10.16 -4.08 -7.66
N GLU A 71 9.23 -4.36 -8.57
CA GLU A 71 9.39 -4.15 -10.00
C GLU A 71 9.75 -2.69 -10.31
N ARG A 72 8.97 -1.75 -9.77
CA ARG A 72 9.26 -0.31 -9.91
C ARG A 72 10.65 0.07 -9.39
N ARG A 73 11.13 -0.56 -8.32
CA ARG A 73 12.46 -0.29 -7.77
C ARG A 73 13.57 -0.93 -8.60
N GLN A 74 13.34 -2.10 -9.17
CA GLN A 74 14.26 -2.73 -10.10
C GLN A 74 14.46 -1.85 -11.33
N ARG A 75 13.39 -1.30 -11.91
CA ARG A 75 13.47 -0.34 -13.03
C ARG A 75 14.26 0.94 -12.71
N LEU A 76 14.36 1.31 -11.44
CA LEU A 76 15.08 2.50 -10.97
C LEU A 76 16.54 2.21 -10.60
N ARG A 77 16.95 0.94 -10.54
CA ARG A 77 18.36 0.58 -10.36
C ARG A 77 19.02 0.68 -11.74
N LYS A 78 19.74 1.78 -11.96
CA LYS A 78 20.79 1.87 -12.98
C LYS A 78 22.06 1.20 -12.46
#